data_AF-I1C1J5-F1
#
_entry.id   AF-I1C1J5-F1
#
_cell.length_a   1.000
_cell.length_b   1.000
_cell.length_c   1.000
_cell.angle_alpha   90.00
_cell.angle_beta   90.00
_cell.angle_gamma   90.00
#
_symmetry.space_group_name_H-M   'P 1'
#
loop_
_entity.id
_entity.type
_entity.pdbx_description
1 polymer ?
#
loop_
_entity_poly.entity_id
_entity_poly.type
_entity_poly.pdbx_seq_one_letter_code
_entity_poly.pdbx_strand_id
1 'polypeptide(L)'
;MPKSLAYETQMDIKSAIEHDLLTDVVAKRFGVHQNTVINHANKWMPNRIRKKDGKQHLVSDIARRLIKREALNGSLRTAKEVHLKLEELGYSMSYQSAINVLHSVEIFAEIKKKKPLLTAQHKKARLAWAKKHQYWTIHDWRRVIFSDETKINIWGSDGCIQ
;
A
#
# COMPACT_ATOMS: atom_id res chain seq x y z
N MET A 1 -38.50 -1.13 -22.61
CA MET A 1 -37.30 -0.30 -22.38
C MET A 1 -37.72 0.98 -21.69
N PRO A 2 -37.04 1.46 -20.63
CA PRO A 2 -37.38 2.76 -20.06
C PRO A 2 -37.23 3.85 -21.13
N LYS A 3 -38.21 4.76 -21.21
CA LYS A 3 -38.21 5.84 -22.20
C LYS A 3 -37.01 6.74 -21.94
N SER A 4 -36.22 6.98 -22.98
CA SER A 4 -35.18 8.02 -22.98
C SER A 4 -35.82 9.38 -22.71
N LEU A 5 -35.12 10.27 -22.01
CA LEU A 5 -35.57 11.65 -21.84
C LEU A 5 -35.79 12.31 -23.21
N ALA A 6 -36.78 13.18 -23.29
CA ALA A 6 -37.04 13.97 -24.49
C ALA A 6 -35.78 14.75 -24.90
N TYR A 7 -35.54 14.85 -26.21
CA TYR A 7 -34.34 15.47 -26.77
C TYR A 7 -34.16 16.93 -26.32
N GLU A 8 -35.27 17.67 -26.24
CA GLU A 8 -35.29 19.05 -25.74
C GLU A 8 -34.80 19.12 -24.29
N THR A 9 -35.34 18.26 -23.42
CA THR A 9 -34.90 18.19 -22.03
C THR A 9 -33.43 17.81 -21.90
N GLN A 10 -32.90 16.97 -22.80
CA GLN A 10 -31.47 16.66 -22.84
C GLN A 10 -30.62 17.89 -23.23
N MET A 11 -31.05 18.68 -24.22
CA MET A 11 -30.37 19.91 -24.63
C MET A 11 -30.40 20.97 -23.52
N ASP A 12 -31.53 21.12 -22.82
CA ASP A 12 -31.68 22.06 -21.71
C ASP A 12 -30.78 21.68 -20.51
N ILE A 13 -30.71 20.38 -20.19
CA ILE A 13 -29.79 19.86 -19.17
C ILE A 13 -28.34 20.11 -19.58
N LYS A 14 -28.01 19.91 -20.87
CA LYS A 14 -26.65 20.14 -21.38
C LYS A 14 -26.25 21.61 -21.25
N SER A 15 -27.10 22.53 -21.71
CA SER A 15 -26.90 23.99 -21.60
C SER A 15 -26.76 24.41 -20.12
N ALA A 16 -27.60 23.89 -19.24
CA ALA A 16 -27.53 24.20 -17.80
C ALA A 16 -26.21 23.77 -17.15
N ILE A 17 -25.64 22.63 -17.55
CA ILE A 17 -24.35 22.14 -17.03
C ILE A 17 -23.18 22.95 -17.60
N GLU A 18 -23.25 23.39 -18.87
CA GLU A 18 -22.23 24.26 -19.48
C GLU A 18 -22.15 25.63 -18.80
N HIS A 19 -23.25 26.10 -18.18
CA HIS A 19 -23.31 27.31 -17.37
C HIS A 19 -22.96 27.08 -15.87
N ASP A 20 -22.17 26.05 -15.55
CA ASP A 20 -21.65 25.74 -14.21
C ASP A 20 -22.72 25.53 -13.11
N LEU A 21 -23.96 25.17 -13.48
CA LEU A 21 -24.97 24.78 -12.49
C LEU A 21 -24.65 23.39 -11.91
N LEU A 22 -24.78 23.27 -10.59
CA LEU A 22 -24.59 21.99 -9.90
C LEU A 22 -25.66 20.96 -10.35
N THR A 23 -25.23 19.71 -10.52
CA THR A 23 -26.09 18.63 -11.07
C THR A 23 -27.31 18.30 -10.22
N ASP A 24 -27.27 18.59 -8.91
CA ASP A 24 -28.41 18.45 -8.00
C ASP A 24 -29.46 19.56 -8.21
N VAL A 25 -29.04 20.79 -8.50
CA VAL A 25 -29.91 21.92 -8.85
C VAL A 25 -30.59 21.67 -10.20
N VAL A 26 -29.83 21.20 -11.19
CA VAL A 26 -30.35 20.84 -12.52
C VAL A 26 -31.38 19.70 -12.41
N ALA A 27 -31.07 18.67 -11.61
CA ALA A 27 -32.00 17.56 -11.37
C ALA A 27 -33.34 18.02 -10.78
N LYS A 28 -33.30 18.90 -9.76
CA LYS A 28 -34.51 19.48 -9.16
C LYS A 28 -35.30 20.35 -10.14
N ARG A 29 -34.60 21.18 -10.94
CA ARG A 29 -35.23 22.10 -11.91
C ARG A 29 -36.01 21.36 -12.99
N PHE A 30 -35.47 20.27 -13.51
CA PHE A 30 -36.06 19.51 -14.62
C PHE A 30 -36.86 18.28 -14.16
N GLY A 31 -37.01 18.06 -12.85
CA GLY A 31 -37.79 16.94 -12.30
C GLY A 31 -37.18 15.57 -12.62
N VAL A 32 -35.87 15.50 -12.81
CA VAL A 32 -35.16 14.26 -13.22
C VAL A 32 -34.29 13.75 -12.08
N HIS A 33 -34.13 12.44 -11.96
CA HIS A 33 -33.24 11.86 -10.97
C HIS A 33 -31.78 12.33 -11.16
N GLN A 34 -31.10 12.69 -10.06
CA GLN A 34 -29.74 13.25 -10.09
C GLN A 34 -28.75 12.36 -10.85
N ASN A 35 -28.85 11.04 -10.68
CA ASN A 35 -27.98 10.08 -11.36
C ASN A 35 -28.15 10.11 -12.88
N THR A 36 -29.34 10.45 -13.38
CA THR A 36 -29.61 10.59 -14.82
C THR A 36 -28.88 11.80 -15.39
N VAL A 37 -28.92 12.93 -14.68
CA VAL A 37 -28.17 14.14 -15.02
C VAL A 37 -26.66 13.86 -14.98
N ILE A 38 -26.17 13.15 -13.96
CA ILE A 38 -24.74 12.75 -13.85
C ILE A 38 -24.32 11.86 -15.02
N ASN A 39 -25.12 10.87 -15.40
CA ASN A 39 -24.81 9.97 -16.51
C ASN A 39 -24.74 10.71 -17.85
N HIS A 40 -25.69 11.61 -18.11
CA HIS A 40 -25.69 12.47 -19.29
C HIS A 40 -24.50 13.46 -19.28
N ALA A 41 -24.22 14.08 -18.13
CA ALA A 41 -23.06 14.97 -17.96
C ALA A 41 -21.74 14.25 -18.26
N ASN A 42 -21.57 13.03 -17.74
CA ASN A 42 -20.37 12.20 -17.98
C ASN A 42 -20.27 11.77 -19.45
N LYS A 43 -21.39 11.60 -20.15
CA LYS A 43 -21.44 11.26 -21.57
C LYS A 43 -21.06 12.46 -22.46
N TRP A 44 -21.54 13.66 -22.15
CA TRP A 44 -21.31 14.86 -22.96
C TRP A 44 -20.00 15.58 -22.64
N MET A 45 -19.52 15.49 -21.40
CA MET A 45 -18.35 16.20 -20.90
C MET A 45 -17.34 15.21 -20.30
N PRO A 46 -16.52 14.54 -21.13
CA PRO A 46 -15.53 13.58 -20.66
C PRO A 46 -14.47 14.19 -19.73
N ASN A 47 -14.21 15.49 -19.85
CA ASN A 47 -13.24 16.23 -19.03
C ASN A 47 -13.85 16.88 -17.77
N ARG A 48 -15.11 16.58 -17.44
CA ARG A 48 -15.76 17.15 -16.26
C ARG A 48 -15.06 16.70 -14.97
N ILE A 49 -14.72 17.66 -14.12
CA ILE A 49 -14.15 17.38 -12.79
C ILE A 49 -15.22 16.67 -11.97
N ARG A 50 -15.00 15.39 -11.71
CA ARG A 50 -15.85 14.60 -10.82
C ARG A 50 -15.50 14.94 -9.38
N LYS A 51 -16.51 15.05 -8.51
CA LYS A 51 -16.25 14.91 -7.07
C LYS A 51 -15.65 13.51 -6.88
N LYS A 52 -14.51 13.42 -6.19
CA LYS A 52 -13.92 12.12 -5.84
C LYS A 52 -14.89 11.43 -4.89
N ASP A 53 -15.58 10.42 -5.39
CA ASP A 53 -16.38 9.54 -4.57
C ASP A 53 -15.43 8.61 -3.80
N GLY A 54 -15.38 8.78 -2.48
CA GLY A 54 -14.53 7.97 -1.61
C GLY A 54 -14.25 8.60 -0.26
N LYS A 55 -13.98 7.76 0.74
CA LYS A 55 -13.54 8.20 2.06
C LYS A 55 -12.16 8.85 1.93
N GLN A 56 -12.08 10.15 2.21
CA GLN A 56 -10.80 10.83 2.30
C GLN A 56 -10.00 10.22 3.45
N HIS A 57 -8.72 9.94 3.22
CA HIS A 57 -7.83 9.46 4.28
C HIS A 57 -7.71 10.55 5.35
N LEU A 58 -7.86 10.17 6.62
CA LEU A 58 -7.71 11.09 7.77
C LEU A 58 -6.35 11.80 7.75
N VAL A 59 -5.32 11.11 7.26
CA VAL A 59 -3.96 11.63 7.14
C VAL A 59 -3.68 12.03 5.70
N SER A 60 -3.19 13.25 5.51
CA SER A 60 -2.83 13.77 4.19
C SER A 60 -1.74 12.95 3.50
N ASP A 61 -1.72 12.97 2.16
CA ASP A 61 -0.71 12.29 1.35
C ASP A 61 0.73 12.76 1.64
N ILE A 62 0.89 14.01 2.10
CA ILE A 62 2.18 14.57 2.47
C ILE A 62 2.66 13.95 3.79
N ALA A 63 1.79 13.93 4.80
CA ALA A 63 2.10 13.32 6.09
C ALA A 63 2.38 11.81 5.96
N ARG A 64 1.61 11.09 5.14
CA ARG A 64 1.87 9.66 4.87
C ARG A 64 3.26 9.42 4.25
N ARG A 65 3.65 10.25 3.28
CA ARG A 65 4.98 10.19 2.65
C ARG A 65 6.10 10.48 3.66
N LEU A 66 5.90 11.45 4.56
CA LEU A 66 6.84 11.75 5.63
C LEU A 66 7.00 10.53 6.57
N ILE A 67 5.90 9.97 7.06
CA ILE A 67 5.93 8.79 7.94
C ILE A 67 6.63 7.61 7.27
N LYS A 68 6.35 7.34 5.98
CA LYS A 68 7.02 6.28 5.21
C LYS A 68 8.54 6.49 5.21
N ARG A 69 8.99 7.72 4.95
CA ARG A 69 10.42 8.06 4.91
C ARG A 69 11.09 7.87 6.27
N GLU A 70 10.48 8.40 7.34
CA GLU A 70 11.04 8.29 8.70
C GLU A 70 11.09 6.84 9.21
N ALA A 71 10.09 6.03 8.86
CA ALA A 71 10.08 4.61 9.19
C ALA A 71 11.17 3.84 8.43
N LEU A 72 11.35 4.10 7.13
CA LEU A 72 12.39 3.45 6.32
C LEU A 72 13.81 3.86 6.74
N ASN A 73 14.00 5.11 7.17
CA ASN A 73 15.27 5.60 7.71
C ASN A 73 15.56 5.05 9.11
N GLY A 74 14.58 4.40 9.76
CA GLY A 74 14.73 3.83 11.10
C GLY A 74 14.62 4.84 12.24
N SER A 75 14.13 6.06 11.96
CA SER A 75 13.76 7.07 12.96
C SER A 75 12.50 6.67 13.73
N LEU A 76 11.55 6.03 13.04
CA LEU A 76 10.30 5.51 13.61
C LEU A 76 10.31 3.98 13.53
N ARG A 77 10.81 3.33 14.59
CA ARG A 77 10.98 1.86 14.65
C ARG A 77 9.74 1.15 15.14
N THR A 78 8.92 1.82 15.94
CA THR A 78 7.73 1.24 16.56
C THR A 78 6.46 1.93 16.09
N ALA A 79 5.34 1.20 16.05
CA ALA A 79 4.04 1.79 15.76
C ALA A 79 3.63 2.85 16.80
N LYS A 80 4.15 2.76 18.04
CA LYS A 80 3.94 3.77 19.08
C LYS A 80 4.63 5.09 18.74
N GLU A 81 5.87 5.05 18.27
CA GLU A 81 6.58 6.25 17.80
C GLU A 81 5.85 6.89 16.61
N VAL A 82 5.32 6.07 15.69
CA VAL A 82 4.53 6.56 14.56
C VAL A 82 3.25 7.24 15.03
N HIS A 83 2.55 6.66 16.01
CA HIS A 83 1.35 7.24 16.59
C HIS A 83 1.64 8.60 17.24
N LEU A 84 2.69 8.68 18.07
CA LEU A 84 3.13 9.95 18.68
C LEU A 84 3.51 10.99 17.63
N LYS A 85 4.19 10.58 16.55
CA LYS A 85 4.55 11.49 15.46
C LYS A 85 3.32 12.02 14.72
N LEU A 86 2.29 11.19 14.55
CA LEU A 86 1.03 11.61 13.94
C LEU A 86 0.27 12.59 14.84
N GLU A 87 0.28 12.39 16.16
CA GLU A 87 -0.28 13.35 17.12
C GLU A 87 0.49 14.68 17.10
N GLU A 88 1.82 14.65 17.05
CA GLU A 88 2.68 15.85 16.93
C GLU A 88 2.36 16.66 15.66
N LEU A 89 2.04 15.96 14.57
CA LEU A 89 1.59 16.58 13.31
C LEU A 89 0.14 17.08 13.35
N GLY A 90 -0.54 16.97 14.49
CA GLY A 90 -1.91 17.44 14.71
C GLY A 90 -3.01 16.44 14.35
N TYR A 91 -2.67 15.18 14.07
CA TYR A 91 -3.68 14.14 13.79
C TYR A 91 -4.04 13.38 15.06
N SER A 92 -5.18 13.72 15.67
CA SER A 92 -5.76 12.93 16.76
C SER A 92 -6.39 11.65 16.19
N MET A 93 -5.85 10.49 16.56
CA MET A 93 -6.35 9.20 16.10
C MET A 93 -6.05 8.08 17.09
N SER A 94 -6.70 6.93 16.95
CA SER A 94 -6.38 5.75 17.75
C SER A 94 -5.06 5.10 17.31
N TYR A 95 -4.44 4.34 18.21
CA TYR A 95 -3.25 3.54 17.91
C TYR A 95 -3.44 2.62 16.69
N GLN A 96 -4.61 1.96 16.57
CA GLN A 96 -4.93 1.13 15.41
C GLN A 96 -5.01 1.95 14.10
N SER A 97 -5.45 3.20 14.17
CA SER A 97 -5.47 4.08 12.99
C SER A 97 -4.04 4.41 12.52
N ALA A 98 -3.10 4.61 13.46
CA ALA A 98 -1.69 4.80 13.12
C ALA A 98 -1.10 3.55 12.44
N ILE A 99 -1.47 2.34 12.88
CA ILE A 99 -1.10 1.09 12.19
C ILE A 99 -1.71 1.03 10.79
N ASN A 100 -2.99 1.41 10.63
CA ASN A 100 -3.62 1.44 9.31
C ASN A 100 -2.95 2.46 8.37
N VAL A 101 -2.42 3.57 8.90
CA VAL A 101 -1.61 4.52 8.14
C VAL A 101 -0.32 3.85 7.64
N LEU A 102 0.37 3.08 8.48
CA LEU A 102 1.55 2.30 8.07
C LEU A 102 1.21 1.28 6.98
N HIS A 103 0.12 0.54 7.13
CA HIS A 103 -0.33 -0.40 6.11
C HIS A 103 -0.67 0.31 4.78
N SER A 104 -1.26 1.52 4.85
CA SER A 104 -1.56 2.31 3.66
C SER A 104 -0.32 2.79 2.89
N VAL A 105 0.85 2.78 3.53
CA VAL A 105 2.15 3.09 2.91
C VAL A 105 3.03 1.84 2.70
N GLU A 106 2.43 0.66 2.82
CA GLU A 106 3.05 -0.67 2.62
C GLU A 106 4.15 -1.00 3.63
N ILE A 107 4.03 -0.48 4.86
CA ILE A 107 4.91 -0.83 5.98
C ILE A 107 4.15 -1.77 6.91
N PHE A 108 4.71 -2.97 7.10
CA PHE A 108 4.14 -4.00 7.94
C PHE A 108 5.14 -4.40 9.04
N ALA A 109 4.61 -4.76 10.20
CA ALA A 109 5.44 -5.33 11.26
C ALA A 109 5.71 -6.82 10.93
N GLU A 110 6.98 -7.21 10.91
CA GLU A 110 7.38 -8.61 10.72
C GLU A 110 8.46 -8.99 11.73
N ILE A 111 8.38 -10.22 12.23
CA ILE A 111 9.41 -10.79 13.10
C ILE A 111 10.62 -11.12 12.24
N LYS A 112 11.77 -10.55 12.57
CA LYS A 112 13.03 -10.83 11.87
C LYS A 112 13.39 -12.32 12.05
N LYS A 113 13.52 -13.04 10.94
CA LYS A 113 14.04 -14.42 10.94
C LYS A 113 15.45 -14.44 11.54
N LYS A 114 15.70 -15.31 12.53
CA LYS A 114 17.01 -15.52 13.12
C LYS A 114 17.99 -15.99 12.03
N LYS A 115 19.14 -15.34 11.91
CA LYS A 115 20.20 -15.67 10.95
C LYS A 115 21.54 -15.71 11.69
N PRO A 116 22.47 -16.61 11.34
CA PRO A 116 23.81 -16.60 11.92
C PRO A 116 24.51 -15.29 11.57
N LEU A 117 25.24 -14.73 12.53
CA LEU A 117 26.00 -13.51 12.33
C LEU A 117 27.17 -13.79 11.37
N LEU A 118 27.18 -13.14 10.21
CA LEU A 118 28.28 -13.24 9.25
C LEU A 118 29.22 -12.05 9.40
N THR A 119 30.46 -12.34 9.81
CA THR A 119 31.55 -11.36 9.80
C THR A 119 31.89 -10.96 8.36
N ALA A 120 32.59 -9.84 8.19
CA ALA A 120 33.04 -9.39 6.87
C ALA A 120 33.91 -10.45 6.17
N GLN A 121 34.76 -11.14 6.93
CA GLN A 121 35.59 -12.24 6.44
C GLN A 121 34.74 -13.42 5.95
N HIS A 122 33.72 -13.85 6.70
CA HIS A 122 32.80 -14.90 6.27
C HIS A 122 32.10 -14.54 4.96
N LYS A 123 31.62 -13.31 4.82
CA LYS A 123 30.96 -12.83 3.59
C LYS A 123 31.91 -12.88 2.39
N LYS A 124 33.16 -12.41 2.56
CA LYS A 124 34.17 -12.43 1.50
C LYS A 124 34.53 -13.85 1.08
N ALA A 125 34.76 -14.75 2.04
CA ALA A 125 35.09 -16.15 1.76
C ALA A 125 33.95 -16.87 1.04
N ARG A 126 32.70 -16.70 1.52
CA ARG A 126 31.51 -17.28 0.87
C ARG A 126 31.32 -16.76 -0.55
N LEU A 127 31.48 -15.45 -0.77
CA LEU A 127 31.36 -14.87 -2.11
C LEU A 127 32.46 -15.38 -3.06
N ALA A 128 33.71 -15.46 -2.60
CA ALA A 128 34.81 -16.00 -3.40
C ALA A 128 34.57 -17.48 -3.76
N TRP A 129 34.10 -18.27 -2.79
CA TRP A 129 33.75 -19.67 -3.02
C TRP A 129 32.61 -19.78 -4.04
N ALA A 130 31.52 -19.03 -3.89
CA ALA A 130 30.40 -19.04 -4.84
C ALA A 130 30.86 -18.65 -6.25
N LYS A 131 31.66 -17.59 -6.40
CA LYS A 131 32.20 -17.17 -7.71
C LYS A 131 33.10 -18.23 -8.35
N LYS A 132 33.95 -18.89 -7.55
CA LYS A 132 34.84 -19.96 -8.06
C LYS A 132 34.05 -21.15 -8.63
N HIS A 133 32.88 -21.43 -8.08
CA HIS A 133 32.05 -22.58 -8.44
C HIS A 133 30.80 -22.19 -9.24
N GLN A 134 30.66 -20.93 -9.67
CA GLN A 134 29.43 -20.44 -10.31
C GLN A 134 29.12 -21.08 -11.67
N TYR A 135 30.16 -21.57 -12.36
CA TYR A 135 30.05 -22.23 -13.67
C TYR A 135 30.23 -23.74 -13.57
N TRP A 136 30.23 -24.30 -12.37
CA TRP A 136 30.34 -25.74 -12.20
C TRP A 136 29.12 -26.45 -12.77
N THR A 137 29.40 -27.49 -13.55
CA THR A 137 28.37 -28.33 -14.15
C THR A 137 27.84 -29.33 -13.15
N ILE A 138 26.74 -30.00 -13.48
CA ILE A 138 26.19 -31.10 -12.68
C ILE A 138 27.25 -32.19 -12.46
N HIS A 139 28.09 -32.48 -13.45
CA HIS A 139 29.16 -33.47 -13.33
C HIS A 139 30.23 -33.05 -12.33
N ASP A 140 30.55 -31.77 -12.23
CA ASP A 140 31.51 -31.26 -11.25
C ASP A 140 30.96 -31.38 -9.83
N TRP A 141 29.68 -31.04 -9.62
CA TRP A 141 29.01 -31.19 -8.32
C TRP A 141 28.89 -32.64 -7.87
N ARG A 142 28.73 -33.59 -8.79
CA ARG A 142 28.70 -35.04 -8.47
C ARG A 142 30.01 -35.54 -7.86
N ARG A 143 31.11 -34.80 -8.00
CA ARG A 143 32.42 -35.14 -7.43
C ARG A 143 32.61 -34.58 -6.02
N VAL A 144 31.68 -33.76 -5.52
CA VAL A 144 31.75 -33.18 -4.17
C VAL A 144 30.84 -33.95 -3.23
N ILE A 145 31.40 -34.34 -2.09
CA ILE A 145 30.66 -34.91 -0.97
C ILE A 145 30.63 -33.85 0.14
N PHE A 146 29.43 -33.51 0.58
CA PHE A 146 29.23 -32.65 1.74
C PHE A 146 28.95 -33.53 2.96
N SER A 147 29.71 -33.31 4.04
CA SER A 147 29.45 -33.88 5.35
C SER A 147 29.24 -32.74 6.34
N ASP A 148 28.21 -32.85 7.17
CA ASP A 148 27.96 -31.97 8.30
C ASP A 148 27.62 -32.83 9.52
N GLU A 149 27.89 -32.30 10.71
CA GLU A 149 27.57 -32.96 11.97
C GLU A 149 26.36 -32.28 12.59
N THR A 150 25.33 -33.06 12.88
CA THR A 150 24.14 -32.57 13.59
C THR A 150 24.02 -33.25 14.94
N LYS A 151 23.85 -32.46 15.99
CA LYS A 151 23.56 -32.99 17.33
C LYS A 151 22.15 -33.57 17.37
N ILE A 152 22.02 -34.84 17.78
CA ILE A 152 20.75 -35.51 18.03
C ILE A 152 20.64 -35.78 19.54
N ASN A 153 19.66 -35.18 20.20
CA ASN A 153 19.41 -35.45 21.62
C ASN A 153 18.45 -36.63 21.77
N ILE A 154 18.89 -37.67 22.47
CA ILE A 154 18.08 -38.87 22.75
C ILE A 154 17.18 -38.65 23.98
N TRP A 155 17.63 -37.83 24.93
CA TRP A 155 16.88 -37.48 26.14
C TRP A 155 17.10 -36.01 26.53
N GLY A 156 16.03 -35.32 26.94
CA GLY A 156 16.07 -33.92 27.38
C GLY A 156 15.99 -32.88 26.24
N SER A 157 15.36 -31.74 26.52
CA SER A 157 15.37 -30.58 25.62
C SER A 157 16.64 -29.76 25.83
N ASP A 158 17.23 -29.23 24.76
CA ASP A 158 18.41 -28.34 24.80
C ASP A 158 18.13 -26.94 25.42
N GLY A 159 17.11 -26.80 26.27
CA GLY A 159 16.74 -25.54 26.94
C GLY A 159 16.28 -24.42 26.00
N CYS A 160 16.15 -24.70 24.70
CA CYS A 160 15.67 -23.74 23.72
C CYS A 160 14.14 -23.80 23.66
N ILE A 161 13.47 -23.08 24.57
CA ILE A 161 12.06 -22.74 24.42
C ILE A 161 11.97 -21.78 23.23
N GLN A 162 11.26 -22.20 22.18
CA GLN A 162 11.10 -21.46 20.93
C GLN A 162 10.06 -20.35 21.04
#